data_AF-A0A9B0H1V9-F1
#
_entry.id   AF-A0A9B0H1V9-F1
#
_cell.length_a   1.000
_cell.length_b   1.000
_cell.length_c   1.000
_cell.angle_alpha   90.00
_cell.angle_beta   90.00
_cell.angle_gamma   90.00
#
_symmetry.space_group_name_H-M   'P 1'
#
loop_
_entity.id
_entity.type
_entity.pdbx_description
1 polymer ?
#
loop_
_entity_poly.entity_id
_entity_poly.type
_entity_poly.pdbx_seq_one_letter_code
_entity_poly.pdbx_strand_id
1 'polypeptide(L)'
;MSYSDDGHGFQDLLLLFLVMPQTGHNGKLACCTEVKKNMLSNLSVFGIGVFCGVLPCLQSPHGLRSPDWSAASPVMEMKAMCVLKGQGPVEGTIHFVQKGSGPVVVSGTITGLTEGEQGFHIHQFGDNTQGCTSAGPHFNPLSKKHGGPKDQKRHAGDLGNVTAGKDGVATMPLEDSLITLSGDHSIIGCPVVVHEK
;
A
#
# COMPACT_ATOMS: atom_id res chain seq x y z
N MET A 1 -0.61 -46.78 -8.32
CA MET A 1 -0.80 -45.53 -9.09
C MET A 1 -1.83 -44.70 -8.35
N SER A 2 -1.38 -43.88 -7.42
CA SER A 2 -2.20 -42.96 -6.65
C SER A 2 -1.60 -41.58 -6.83
N TYR A 3 -2.41 -40.70 -7.41
CA TYR A 3 -2.11 -39.33 -7.76
C TYR A 3 -2.01 -38.51 -6.45
N SER A 4 -0.84 -37.97 -6.16
CA SER A 4 -0.69 -36.94 -5.13
C SER A 4 -0.78 -35.59 -5.83
N ASP A 5 -1.87 -34.89 -5.56
CA ASP A 5 -2.12 -33.51 -6.00
C ASP A 5 -1.27 -32.59 -5.10
N ASP A 6 -0.14 -32.13 -5.61
CA ASP A 6 0.68 -31.12 -4.97
C ASP A 6 -0.03 -29.76 -5.12
N GLY A 7 -0.80 -29.40 -4.10
CA GLY A 7 -1.54 -28.14 -3.97
C GLY A 7 -0.66 -26.88 -3.86
N HIS A 8 0.25 -26.68 -4.81
CA HIS A 8 0.96 -25.43 -5.06
C HIS A 8 0.23 -24.65 -6.15
N GLY A 9 -0.82 -23.90 -5.80
CA GLY A 9 -1.47 -23.08 -6.81
C GLY A 9 -2.77 -22.37 -6.43
N PHE A 10 -2.86 -21.75 -5.25
CA PHE A 10 -4.08 -20.97 -4.92
C PHE A 10 -3.82 -19.76 -3.98
N GLN A 11 -2.80 -18.94 -4.24
CA GLN A 11 -2.66 -17.64 -3.53
C GLN A 11 -2.51 -16.40 -4.42
N ASP A 12 -2.40 -16.53 -5.75
CA ASP A 12 -2.30 -15.37 -6.67
C ASP A 12 -3.60 -15.02 -7.40
N LEU A 13 -4.75 -15.63 -7.05
CA LEU A 13 -5.99 -15.49 -7.81
C LEU A 13 -7.07 -14.61 -7.15
N LEU A 14 -6.72 -13.68 -6.25
CA LEU A 14 -7.71 -12.80 -5.63
C LEU A 14 -7.33 -11.31 -5.65
N LEU A 15 -6.82 -10.83 -6.78
CA LEU A 15 -6.78 -9.39 -7.07
C LEU A 15 -7.34 -9.03 -8.44
N LEU A 16 -8.29 -9.84 -8.94
CA LEU A 16 -8.94 -9.61 -10.24
C LEU A 16 -10.44 -9.33 -10.06
N PHE A 17 -10.80 -8.26 -9.36
CA PHE A 17 -12.16 -7.72 -9.49
C PHE A 17 -12.17 -6.19 -9.55
N LEU A 18 -12.63 -5.73 -10.72
CA LEU A 18 -13.08 -4.38 -11.09
C LEU A 18 -12.01 -3.28 -11.17
N VAL A 19 -11.11 -3.40 -12.15
CA VAL A 19 -10.55 -2.22 -12.81
C VAL A 19 -11.37 -2.00 -14.08
N MET A 20 -12.48 -1.29 -13.96
CA MET A 20 -13.11 -0.71 -15.15
C MET A 20 -12.20 0.44 -15.61
N PRO A 21 -11.81 0.54 -16.89
CA PRO A 21 -11.11 1.71 -17.39
C PRO A 21 -12.04 2.91 -17.23
N GLN A 22 -11.62 3.92 -16.46
CA GLN A 22 -12.45 5.07 -16.13
C GLN A 22 -11.80 6.35 -16.67
N THR A 23 -12.67 7.28 -17.05
CA THR A 23 -12.34 8.37 -17.98
C THR A 23 -11.38 9.41 -17.37
N GLY A 24 -10.33 9.79 -18.12
CA GLY A 24 -9.55 10.99 -17.83
C GLY A 24 -10.35 12.20 -18.32
N HIS A 25 -10.66 13.14 -17.44
CA HIS A 25 -11.27 14.44 -17.78
C HIS A 25 -10.62 15.51 -16.90
N ASN A 26 -10.46 16.72 -17.45
CA ASN A 26 -9.91 17.90 -16.76
C ASN A 26 -8.47 17.75 -16.26
N GLY A 27 -7.53 17.33 -17.13
CA GLY A 27 -6.11 17.24 -16.79
C GLY A 27 -5.73 16.04 -15.92
N LYS A 28 -6.58 15.01 -15.82
CA LYS A 28 -6.27 13.73 -15.14
C LYS A 28 -5.95 12.65 -16.19
N LEU A 29 -4.72 12.15 -16.19
CA LEU A 29 -4.19 11.19 -17.17
C LEU A 29 -4.63 9.76 -16.88
N ALA A 30 -4.52 9.34 -15.63
CA ALA A 30 -4.91 8.01 -15.18
C ALA A 30 -5.29 8.03 -13.70
N CYS A 31 -6.21 7.15 -13.32
CA CYS A 31 -6.52 6.92 -11.92
C CYS A 31 -6.65 5.44 -11.61
N CYS A 32 -6.43 5.13 -10.34
CA CYS A 32 -6.70 3.84 -9.77
C CYS A 32 -8.00 3.94 -8.97
N THR A 33 -8.87 2.94 -9.08
CA THR A 33 -10.17 2.90 -8.40
C THR A 33 -10.05 2.83 -6.90
N GLU A 34 -9.08 2.07 -6.40
CA GLU A 34 -8.89 1.89 -4.96
C GLU A 34 -7.50 1.36 -4.65
N VAL A 35 -6.86 1.90 -3.61
CA VAL A 35 -5.72 1.26 -2.97
C VAL A 35 -6.22 0.07 -2.16
N LYS A 36 -5.93 -1.15 -2.63
CA LYS A 36 -6.38 -2.39 -1.99
C LYS A 36 -5.31 -2.94 -1.07
N LYS A 37 -5.67 -3.20 0.19
CA LYS A 37 -4.78 -3.81 1.18
C LYS A 37 -4.68 -5.32 0.96
N ASN A 38 -3.46 -5.84 0.84
CA ASN A 38 -3.22 -7.28 0.94
C ASN A 38 -2.70 -7.58 2.34
N MET A 39 -3.52 -8.24 3.17
CA MET A 39 -3.08 -8.77 4.45
C MET A 39 -2.54 -10.18 4.24
N LEU A 40 -1.25 -10.29 3.96
CA LEU A 40 -0.54 -11.54 4.24
C LEU A 40 -0.26 -11.55 5.74
N SER A 41 -1.21 -12.05 6.52
CA SER A 41 -1.00 -12.27 7.95
C SER A 41 0.06 -13.35 8.13
N ASN A 42 1.20 -13.02 8.74
CA ASN A 42 2.11 -14.00 9.28
C ASN A 42 1.37 -14.77 10.38
N LEU A 43 0.78 -15.91 10.04
CA LEU A 43 0.22 -16.84 11.01
C LEU A 43 1.40 -17.46 11.76
N SER A 44 1.89 -16.76 12.78
CA SER A 44 2.78 -17.37 13.76
C SER A 44 1.96 -18.39 14.53
N VAL A 45 2.05 -19.65 14.11
CA VAL A 45 1.56 -20.79 14.87
C VAL A 45 2.42 -20.88 16.13
N PHE A 46 2.08 -20.10 17.15
CA PHE A 46 2.51 -20.43 18.51
C PHE A 46 1.75 -21.69 18.90
N GLY A 47 2.42 -22.83 18.70
CA GLY A 47 1.94 -24.12 19.15
C GLY A 47 1.54 -24.03 20.62
N ILE A 48 0.26 -24.31 20.87
CA ILE A 48 -0.30 -24.47 22.21
C ILE A 48 0.47 -25.63 22.85
N GLY A 49 1.41 -25.29 23.74
CA GLY A 49 2.11 -26.26 24.56
C GLY A 49 1.11 -26.95 25.48
N VAL A 50 0.83 -28.22 25.21
CA VAL A 50 0.07 -29.11 26.09
C VAL A 50 0.89 -29.30 27.37
N PHE A 51 0.51 -28.59 28.44
CA PHE A 51 1.00 -28.88 29.78
C PHE A 51 0.34 -30.17 30.28
N CYS A 52 1.04 -31.29 30.14
CA CYS A 52 0.67 -32.55 30.78
C CYS A 52 1.38 -32.66 32.14
N GLY A 53 0.56 -32.54 33.19
CA GLY A 53 0.66 -33.18 34.51
C GLY A 53 1.99 -33.60 35.12
N VAL A 54 2.29 -32.94 36.25
CA VAL A 54 2.71 -33.48 37.56
C VAL A 54 3.86 -34.50 37.65
N LEU A 55 5.02 -34.03 38.14
CA LEU A 55 5.89 -34.83 39.01
C LEU A 55 6.66 -33.88 39.96
N PRO A 56 6.61 -34.08 41.30
CA PRO A 56 7.41 -33.29 42.24
C PRO A 56 8.78 -33.95 42.38
N CYS A 57 9.85 -33.29 41.93
CA CYS A 57 11.19 -33.73 42.29
C CYS A 57 12.16 -32.55 42.47
N LEU A 58 12.48 -32.33 43.74
CA LEU A 58 13.78 -31.94 44.30
C LEU A 58 14.43 -30.62 43.84
N GLN A 59 14.43 -29.67 44.77
CA GLN A 59 15.19 -28.42 44.71
C GLN A 59 16.70 -28.71 44.60
N SER A 60 17.34 -28.15 43.57
CA SER A 60 18.79 -28.01 43.47
C SER A 60 19.14 -26.52 43.36
N PRO A 61 20.16 -26.00 44.07
CA PRO A 61 20.48 -24.59 44.12
C PRO A 61 21.41 -24.22 42.97
N HIS A 62 20.90 -24.24 41.75
CA HIS A 62 21.60 -23.64 40.62
C HIS A 62 20.64 -22.71 39.89
N GLY A 63 20.99 -21.42 39.92
CA GLY A 63 20.16 -20.32 39.43
C GLY A 63 19.70 -20.56 38.00
N LEU A 64 18.40 -20.76 37.84
CA LEU A 64 17.73 -20.74 36.56
C LEU A 64 17.75 -19.31 36.05
N ARG A 65 18.70 -19.01 35.17
CA ARG A 65 18.63 -17.83 34.32
C ARG A 65 17.43 -18.06 33.40
N SER A 66 16.34 -17.32 33.63
CA SER A 66 15.19 -17.31 32.73
C SER A 66 15.69 -17.05 31.30
N PRO A 67 15.22 -17.80 30.29
CA PRO A 67 15.44 -17.38 28.91
C PRO A 67 14.81 -15.99 28.79
N ASP A 68 15.64 -15.01 28.44
CA ASP A 68 15.21 -13.67 28.08
C ASP A 68 14.38 -13.80 26.80
N TRP A 69 13.08 -14.04 26.94
CA TRP A 69 12.11 -13.88 25.87
C TRP A 69 11.88 -12.37 25.69
N SER A 70 12.90 -11.68 25.18
CA SER A 70 12.74 -10.42 24.47
C SER A 70 12.76 -10.74 22.97
N ALA A 71 11.87 -11.64 22.55
CA ALA A 71 11.57 -11.74 21.14
C ALA A 71 10.81 -10.47 20.76
N ALA A 72 11.48 -9.55 20.06
CA ALA A 72 10.86 -8.37 19.50
C ALA A 72 9.56 -8.79 18.78
N SER A 73 8.42 -8.22 19.19
CA SER A 73 7.16 -8.48 18.52
C SER A 73 7.31 -8.20 17.02
N PRO A 74 6.82 -9.08 16.13
CA PRO A 74 6.96 -8.86 14.70
C PRO A 74 6.33 -7.52 14.34
N VAL A 75 7.13 -6.62 13.79
CA VAL A 75 6.65 -5.34 13.26
C VAL A 75 5.68 -5.68 12.12
N MET A 76 4.40 -5.36 12.30
CA MET A 76 3.35 -5.67 11.32
C MET A 76 3.65 -4.95 10.00
N GLU A 77 3.88 -5.71 8.93
CA GLU A 77 4.07 -5.18 7.57
C GLU A 77 2.74 -5.20 6.82
N MET A 78 2.27 -4.03 6.39
CA MET A 78 1.07 -3.85 5.58
C MET A 78 1.48 -3.54 4.15
N LYS A 79 0.81 -4.18 3.18
CA LYS A 79 1.01 -3.93 1.76
C LYS A 79 -0.29 -3.50 1.12
N ALA A 80 -0.20 -2.60 0.16
CA ALA A 80 -1.31 -2.25 -0.70
C ALA A 80 -0.85 -2.03 -2.14
N MET A 81 -1.79 -2.13 -3.08
CA MET A 81 -1.54 -1.94 -4.49
C MET A 81 -2.61 -1.08 -5.13
N CYS A 82 -2.20 -0.28 -6.11
CA CYS A 82 -3.07 0.47 -7.00
C CYS A 82 -2.70 0.19 -8.45
N VAL A 83 -3.68 -0.13 -9.27
CA VAL A 83 -3.51 -0.26 -10.73
C VAL A 83 -4.09 0.99 -11.37
N LEU A 84 -3.23 1.81 -11.98
CA LEU A 84 -3.60 3.02 -12.70
C LEU A 84 -4.05 2.65 -14.11
N LYS A 85 -5.22 3.15 -14.51
CA LYS A 85 -5.70 3.07 -15.90
C LYS A 85 -6.29 4.42 -16.31
N GLY A 86 -5.83 4.94 -17.44
CA GLY A 86 -6.43 6.07 -18.14
C GLY A 86 -7.24 5.63 -19.36
N GLN A 87 -7.83 6.59 -20.07
CA GLN A 87 -8.40 6.33 -21.41
C GLN A 87 -7.31 6.23 -22.49
N GLY A 88 -6.20 6.93 -22.28
CA GLY A 88 -5.08 6.96 -23.20
C GLY A 88 -4.10 5.81 -22.97
N PRO A 89 -2.85 5.94 -23.46
CA PRO A 89 -1.82 4.92 -23.27
C PRO A 89 -1.32 4.84 -21.81
N VAL A 90 -1.78 5.73 -20.93
CA VAL A 90 -1.30 5.83 -19.55
C VAL A 90 -1.83 4.69 -18.70
N GLU A 91 -0.92 3.87 -18.21
CA GLU A 91 -1.18 2.78 -17.28
C GLU A 91 -0.03 2.63 -16.28
N GLY A 92 -0.27 1.96 -15.16
CA GLY A 92 0.79 1.71 -14.20
C GLY A 92 0.36 0.87 -13.01
N THR A 93 1.35 0.45 -12.23
CA THR A 93 1.12 -0.26 -10.97
C THR A 93 1.94 0.40 -9.88
N ILE A 94 1.26 0.79 -8.80
CA ILE A 94 1.84 1.43 -7.62
C ILE A 94 1.65 0.50 -6.43
N HIS A 95 2.72 0.32 -5.68
CA HIS A 95 2.78 -0.46 -4.46
C HIS A 95 3.04 0.46 -3.27
N PHE A 96 2.41 0.13 -2.15
CA PHE A 96 2.58 0.81 -0.87
C PHE A 96 2.97 -0.23 0.16
N VAL A 97 4.01 0.06 0.94
CA VAL A 97 4.46 -0.81 2.03
C VAL A 97 4.66 0.02 3.28
N GLN A 98 4.05 -0.40 4.39
CA GLN A 98 4.20 0.25 5.70
C GLN A 98 4.57 -0.78 6.75
N LYS A 99 5.65 -0.51 7.51
CA LYS A 99 6.09 -1.34 8.64
C LYS A 99 5.69 -0.68 9.95
N GLY A 100 4.82 -1.34 10.72
CA GLY A 100 4.29 -0.81 11.98
C GLY A 100 3.59 0.52 11.77
N SER A 101 3.91 1.50 12.61
CA SER A 101 3.50 2.90 12.48
C SER A 101 4.52 3.77 11.75
N GLY A 102 5.47 3.15 11.04
CA GLY A 102 6.50 3.84 10.27
C GLY A 102 5.98 4.50 9.00
N PRO A 103 6.88 5.13 8.21
CA PRO A 103 6.52 5.75 6.94
C PRO A 103 6.05 4.73 5.91
N VAL A 104 5.28 5.20 4.93
CA VAL A 104 4.84 4.40 3.79
C VAL A 104 5.87 4.56 2.68
N VAL A 105 6.43 3.43 2.24
CA VAL A 105 7.26 3.35 1.04
C VAL A 105 6.35 3.12 -0.15
N VAL A 106 6.43 4.01 -1.13
CA VAL A 106 5.71 3.96 -2.39
C VAL A 106 6.69 3.60 -3.50
N SER A 107 6.34 2.62 -4.32
CA SER A 107 7.14 2.18 -5.46
C SER A 107 6.24 1.82 -6.64
N GLY A 108 6.72 1.95 -7.86
CA GLY A 108 5.94 1.58 -9.02
C GLY A 108 6.45 2.18 -10.31
N THR A 109 5.76 1.81 -11.39
CA THR A 109 6.05 2.25 -12.75
C THR A 109 4.77 2.68 -13.43
N ILE A 110 4.86 3.78 -14.17
CA ILE A 110 3.80 4.35 -14.99
C ILE A 110 4.35 4.49 -16.40
N THR A 111 3.62 4.00 -17.39
CA THR A 111 3.99 4.03 -18.81
C THR A 111 3.00 4.87 -19.61
N GLY A 112 3.37 5.23 -20.83
CA GLY A 112 2.50 5.99 -21.73
C GLY A 112 2.37 7.48 -21.39
N LEU A 113 3.22 8.00 -20.51
CA LEU A 113 3.26 9.43 -20.17
C LEU A 113 4.00 10.23 -21.26
N THR A 114 3.70 11.52 -21.36
CA THR A 114 4.56 12.46 -22.11
C THR A 114 5.83 12.75 -21.31
N GLU A 115 6.95 13.03 -22.00
CA GLU A 115 8.20 13.44 -21.36
C GLU A 115 7.98 14.65 -20.44
N GLY A 116 8.51 14.57 -19.21
CA GLY A 116 8.41 15.64 -18.22
C GLY A 116 7.76 15.23 -16.91
N GLU A 117 7.42 16.23 -16.09
CA GLU A 117 6.83 16.04 -14.77
C GLU A 117 5.31 16.00 -14.85
N GLN A 118 4.71 15.05 -14.14
CA GLN A 118 3.26 14.87 -14.03
C GLN A 118 2.88 14.82 -12.55
N GLY A 119 1.80 15.52 -12.17
CA GLY A 119 1.36 15.58 -10.78
C GLY A 119 0.87 14.23 -10.30
N PHE A 120 1.24 13.82 -9.08
CA PHE A 120 0.88 12.53 -8.50
C PHE A 120 0.26 12.71 -7.13
N HIS A 121 -1.03 12.40 -7.01
CA HIS A 121 -1.82 12.75 -5.83
C HIS A 121 -2.77 11.63 -5.43
N ILE A 122 -3.02 11.54 -4.12
CA ILE A 122 -4.11 10.72 -3.57
C ILE A 122 -5.33 11.62 -3.39
N HIS A 123 -6.46 11.18 -3.90
CA HIS A 123 -7.73 11.91 -3.85
C HIS A 123 -8.66 11.32 -2.78
N GLN A 124 -9.67 12.09 -2.38
CA GLN A 124 -10.44 11.78 -1.17
C GLN A 124 -11.50 10.70 -1.34
N PHE A 125 -12.16 10.62 -2.49
CA PHE A 125 -13.32 9.75 -2.68
C PHE A 125 -12.96 8.58 -3.58
N GLY A 126 -13.10 7.34 -3.09
CA GLY A 126 -13.04 6.11 -3.89
C GLY A 126 -14.18 5.95 -4.91
N ASP A 127 -14.62 7.06 -5.50
CA ASP A 127 -15.68 7.12 -6.49
C ASP A 127 -15.07 7.42 -7.86
N ASN A 128 -15.11 6.41 -8.73
CA ASN A 128 -14.71 6.54 -10.14
C ASN A 128 -15.90 6.33 -11.09
N THR A 129 -17.14 6.54 -10.64
CA THR A 129 -18.34 6.40 -11.47
C THR A 129 -18.38 7.39 -12.64
N GLN A 130 -17.67 8.52 -12.52
CA GLN A 130 -17.52 9.54 -13.58
C GLN A 130 -16.05 9.73 -13.96
N GLY A 131 -15.31 8.64 -14.09
CA GLY A 131 -13.88 8.77 -14.35
C GLY A 131 -13.09 9.20 -13.13
N CYS A 132 -11.91 9.76 -13.39
CA CYS A 132 -11.09 10.35 -12.33
C CYS A 132 -11.71 11.65 -11.78
N THR A 133 -12.78 12.17 -12.39
CA THR A 133 -13.47 13.41 -11.97
C THR A 133 -14.16 13.24 -10.63
N SER A 134 -14.83 12.11 -10.39
CA SER A 134 -15.57 11.84 -9.15
C SER A 134 -14.66 11.54 -7.95
N ALA A 135 -13.35 11.39 -8.16
CA ALA A 135 -12.37 11.16 -7.10
C ALA A 135 -12.30 12.33 -6.07
N GLY A 136 -12.82 13.50 -6.42
CA GLY A 136 -12.91 14.65 -5.53
C GLY A 136 -11.59 15.42 -5.37
N PRO A 137 -11.42 16.19 -4.28
CA PRO A 137 -10.19 16.93 -3.99
C PRO A 137 -9.05 16.01 -3.51
N HIS A 138 -7.86 16.58 -3.29
CA HIS A 138 -6.75 15.85 -2.70
C HIS A 138 -7.11 15.40 -1.27
N PHE A 139 -6.63 14.22 -0.89
CA PHE A 139 -6.84 13.67 0.44
C PHE A 139 -6.22 14.56 1.51
N ASN A 140 -7.07 15.21 2.32
CA ASN A 140 -6.67 16.24 3.27
C ASN A 140 -7.35 16.10 4.65
N PRO A 141 -7.10 15.00 5.39
CA PRO A 141 -7.68 14.80 6.71
C PRO A 141 -7.28 15.90 7.72
N LEU A 142 -6.14 16.56 7.48
CA LEU A 142 -5.58 17.59 8.35
C LEU A 142 -6.04 19.02 8.02
N SER A 143 -6.91 19.20 7.02
CA SER A 143 -7.41 20.51 6.57
C SER A 143 -6.29 21.55 6.33
N LYS A 144 -5.18 21.09 5.74
CA LYS A 144 -4.03 21.93 5.38
C LYS A 144 -4.20 22.54 3.99
N LYS A 145 -3.31 23.47 3.63
CA LYS A 145 -3.18 23.94 2.24
C LYS A 145 -2.34 22.97 1.43
N HIS A 146 -2.48 23.02 0.10
CA HIS A 146 -1.63 22.28 -0.83
C HIS A 146 -0.16 22.69 -0.70
N GLY A 147 0.74 21.72 -0.89
CA GLY A 147 2.19 21.94 -0.88
C GLY A 147 2.95 20.80 -1.52
N GLY A 148 4.27 20.95 -1.66
CA GLY A 148 5.16 19.87 -2.10
C GLY A 148 5.37 18.83 -1.01
N PRO A 149 5.85 17.62 -1.35
CA PRO A 149 5.93 16.50 -0.41
C PRO A 149 6.86 16.72 0.80
N LYS A 150 7.80 17.67 0.69
CA LYS A 150 8.72 18.06 1.77
C LYS A 150 8.20 19.22 2.62
N ASP A 151 7.08 19.83 2.25
CA ASP A 151 6.51 20.94 2.98
C ASP A 151 5.80 20.47 4.24
N GLN A 152 6.00 21.19 5.35
CA GLN A 152 5.31 20.91 6.61
C GLN A 152 3.78 21.12 6.50
N LYS A 153 3.37 22.02 5.60
CA LYS A 153 1.99 22.38 5.30
C LYS A 153 1.66 21.92 3.88
N ARG A 154 1.14 20.70 3.78
CA ARG A 154 0.63 20.08 2.56
C ARG A 154 -0.60 19.24 2.87
N HIS A 155 -1.38 18.87 1.87
CA HIS A 155 -2.36 17.80 2.03
C HIS A 155 -1.64 16.47 2.26
N ALA A 156 -2.27 15.52 2.94
CA ALA A 156 -1.67 14.19 3.13
C ALA A 156 -1.50 13.47 1.80
N GLY A 157 -2.41 13.67 0.85
CA GLY A 157 -2.34 13.11 -0.50
C GLY A 157 -1.38 13.81 -1.47
N ASP A 158 -0.64 14.85 -1.05
CA ASP A 158 0.26 15.60 -1.92
C ASP A 158 1.62 14.90 -2.07
N LEU A 159 1.75 13.97 -3.02
CA LEU A 159 2.97 13.16 -3.19
C LEU A 159 4.00 13.76 -4.17
N GLY A 160 3.68 14.90 -4.78
CA GLY A 160 4.57 15.63 -5.67
C GLY A 160 4.40 15.25 -7.14
N ASN A 161 5.51 15.11 -7.86
CA ASN A 161 5.52 14.79 -9.28
C ASN A 161 6.23 13.48 -9.56
N VAL A 162 5.77 12.77 -10.59
CA VAL A 162 6.53 11.71 -11.26
C VAL A 162 7.17 12.28 -12.52
N THR A 163 8.38 11.83 -12.86
CA THR A 163 9.09 12.31 -14.05
C THR A 163 9.21 11.18 -15.06
N ALA A 164 8.60 11.38 -16.23
CA ALA A 164 8.70 10.47 -17.36
C ALA A 164 9.86 10.86 -18.29
N GLY A 165 10.63 9.87 -18.71
CA GLY A 165 11.66 10.05 -19.74
C GLY A 165 11.07 10.12 -21.16
N LYS A 166 11.95 10.14 -22.17
CA LYS A 166 11.58 10.13 -23.60
C LYS A 166 10.86 8.85 -24.04
N ASP A 167 11.04 7.77 -23.29
CA ASP A 167 10.35 6.51 -23.45
C ASP A 167 8.92 6.53 -22.88
N GLY A 168 8.51 7.63 -22.24
CA GLY A 168 7.20 7.79 -21.62
C GLY A 168 7.03 6.95 -20.35
N VAL A 169 8.14 6.54 -19.73
CA VAL A 169 8.14 5.73 -18.51
C VAL A 169 8.59 6.58 -17.32
N ALA A 170 7.80 6.55 -16.25
CA ALA A 170 8.16 7.12 -14.96
C ALA A 170 8.26 6.01 -13.91
N THR A 171 9.31 6.05 -13.10
CA THR A 171 9.44 5.24 -11.88
C THR A 171 9.37 6.17 -10.67
N MET A 172 8.76 5.70 -9.59
CA MET A 172 8.54 6.54 -8.41
C MET A 172 8.92 5.82 -7.12
N PRO A 173 10.19 5.91 -6.69
CA PRO A 173 10.56 5.62 -5.32
C PRO A 173 10.26 6.84 -4.44
N LEU A 174 9.30 6.71 -3.53
CA LEU A 174 8.93 7.76 -2.58
C LEU A 174 8.77 7.15 -1.19
N GLU A 175 9.15 7.92 -0.17
CA GLU A 175 8.81 7.61 1.22
C GLU A 175 8.00 8.78 1.78
N ASP A 176 6.87 8.47 2.41
CA ASP A 176 5.92 9.46 2.92
C ASP A 176 5.50 9.15 4.36
N SER A 177 5.57 10.15 5.23
CA SER A 177 5.23 10.02 6.65
C SER A 177 3.85 10.57 7.02
N LEU A 178 3.08 11.13 6.08
CA LEU A 178 1.72 11.63 6.35
C LEU A 178 0.64 10.61 6.03
N ILE A 179 0.79 9.87 4.93
CA ILE A 179 -0.13 8.80 4.55
C ILE A 179 0.11 7.55 5.41
N THR A 180 -0.95 6.77 5.63
CA THR A 180 -0.87 5.48 6.32
C THR A 180 -1.70 4.42 5.61
N LEU A 181 -1.49 3.14 5.92
CA LEU A 181 -2.28 1.99 5.43
C LEU A 181 -3.28 1.48 6.49
N SER A 182 -3.48 2.24 7.57
CA SER A 182 -4.46 2.03 8.63
C SER A 182 -4.71 3.32 9.44
N GLY A 183 -5.82 3.37 10.19
CA GLY A 183 -6.19 4.51 11.03
C GLY A 183 -6.77 5.70 10.24
N ASP A 184 -6.82 6.86 10.89
CA ASP A 184 -7.58 8.02 10.38
C ASP A 184 -6.97 8.67 9.13
N HIS A 185 -5.68 8.46 8.89
CA HIS A 185 -4.99 8.93 7.67
C HIS A 185 -4.83 7.82 6.63
N SER A 186 -5.61 6.74 6.76
CA SER A 186 -5.48 5.60 5.87
C SER A 186 -5.88 5.96 4.44
N ILE A 187 -5.01 5.60 3.49
CA ILE A 187 -5.28 5.76 2.05
C ILE A 187 -5.94 4.53 1.43
N ILE A 188 -6.22 3.49 2.21
CA ILE A 188 -7.00 2.35 1.73
C ILE A 188 -8.39 2.86 1.35
N GLY A 189 -8.92 2.46 0.20
CA GLY A 189 -10.17 3.05 -0.29
C GLY A 189 -10.00 4.32 -1.13
N CYS A 190 -8.84 4.99 -1.04
CA CYS A 190 -8.62 6.25 -1.74
C CYS A 190 -8.03 6.04 -3.14
N PRO A 191 -8.45 6.80 -4.15
CA PRO A 191 -7.90 6.70 -5.49
C PRO A 191 -6.58 7.48 -5.60
N VAL A 192 -5.69 6.92 -6.41
CA VAL A 192 -4.43 7.56 -6.83
C VAL A 192 -4.64 8.14 -8.22
N VAL A 193 -4.22 9.38 -8.46
CA VAL A 193 -4.41 10.10 -9.72
C VAL A 193 -3.09 10.67 -10.21
N VAL A 194 -2.82 10.46 -11.50
CA VAL A 194 -1.76 11.12 -12.26
C VAL A 194 -2.39 12.26 -13.06
N HIS A 195 -1.85 13.46 -12.94
CA HIS A 195 -2.33 14.66 -13.63
C HIS A 195 -1.41 15.02 -14.79
N GLU A 196 -1.99 15.56 -15.85
CA GLU A 196 -1.30 16.25 -16.92
C GLU A 196 -0.80 17.61 -16.42
N LYS A 197 0.34 18.06 -16.93
CA LYS A 197 0.94 19.34 -16.57
C LYS A 197 0.22 20.54 -17.18
#